data_AF-A0AAJ5D7Y4-F1
#
_entry.id   AF-A0AAJ5D7Y4-F1
#
_cell.length_a   1.000
_cell.length_b   1.000
_cell.length_c   1.000
_cell.angle_alpha   90.00
_cell.angle_beta   90.00
_cell.angle_gamma   90.00
#
_symmetry.space_group_name_H-M   'P 1'
#
loop_
_entity.id
_entity.type
_entity.pdbx_description
1 polymer ?
#
loop_
_entity_poly.entity_id
_entity_poly.type
_entity_poly.pdbx_seq_one_letter_code
_entity_poly.pdbx_strand_id
1 'polypeptide(L)'
;MGLQWRNIDFANQTITIERTRGNNGVGSIKTKNSERTIKVDDVVLQNLQSYRTAVKALLFSHGRKLHSDIAKDDSFIFLSPHTAEPFVSTGLNAIFNRFVEAAGLPATTIHGLRHTHATILMNNSIPVKAIAERLGNTPEMIHTVYGHVLQEMEAQTVSVFSESLKAIGAKSGASS
;
A
#
# COMPACT_ATOMS: atom_id res chain seq x y z
N MET A 1 0.64 -0.31 10.41
CA MET A 1 -0.13 -0.36 11.68
C MET A 1 -0.33 0.98 12.38
N GLY A 2 0.40 2.04 12.04
CA GLY A 2 0.26 3.34 12.74
C GLY A 2 -0.83 4.28 12.22
N LEU A 3 -1.71 3.82 11.32
CA LEU A 3 -2.67 4.71 10.66
C LEU A 3 -3.81 5.12 11.62
N GLN A 4 -4.16 6.41 11.64
CA GLN A 4 -5.26 6.98 12.43
C GLN A 4 -6.33 7.57 11.49
N TRP A 5 -7.56 7.75 11.97
CA TRP A 5 -8.65 8.26 11.14
C TRP A 5 -8.40 9.66 10.57
N ARG A 6 -7.73 10.55 11.34
CA ARG A 6 -7.29 11.87 10.85
C ARG A 6 -6.35 11.83 9.65
N ASN A 7 -5.80 10.66 9.31
CA ASN A 7 -4.92 10.50 8.16
C ASN A 7 -5.66 10.25 6.85
N ILE A 8 -6.98 10.10 6.89
CA ILE A 8 -7.80 9.83 5.70
C ILE A 8 -8.51 11.12 5.30
N ASP A 9 -8.18 11.63 4.12
CA ASP A 9 -8.88 12.74 3.49
C ASP A 9 -9.81 12.20 2.41
N PHE A 10 -11.09 12.09 2.77
CA PHE A 10 -12.13 11.58 1.87
C PHE A 10 -12.45 12.55 0.73
N ALA A 11 -12.26 13.87 0.93
CA ALA A 11 -12.56 14.87 -0.09
C ALA A 11 -11.50 14.86 -1.20
N ASN A 12 -10.23 14.75 -0.82
CA ASN A 12 -9.11 14.71 -1.76
C ASN A 12 -8.70 13.28 -2.17
N GLN A 13 -9.39 12.27 -1.64
CA GLN A 13 -9.11 10.83 -1.85
C GLN A 13 -7.66 10.46 -1.52
N THR A 14 -7.16 10.92 -0.37
CA THR A 14 -5.77 10.67 0.04
C THR A 14 -5.65 10.01 1.40
N ILE A 15 -4.54 9.28 1.58
CA ILE A 15 -4.11 8.70 2.84
C ILE A 15 -2.70 9.19 3.15
N THR A 16 -2.53 9.85 4.29
CA THR A 16 -1.23 10.31 4.78
C THR A 16 -0.61 9.28 5.72
N ILE A 17 0.57 8.79 5.38
CA ILE A 17 1.33 7.83 6.15
C ILE A 17 2.47 8.58 6.80
N GLU A 18 2.35 8.87 8.10
CA GLU A 18 3.29 9.74 8.84
C GLU A 18 3.82 9.09 10.14
N ARG A 19 3.48 7.81 10.37
CA ARG A 19 3.97 7.06 11.53
C ARG A 19 4.01 5.56 11.29
N THR A 20 4.87 4.90 12.05
CA THR A 20 4.91 3.43 12.10
C THR A 20 4.55 2.97 13.51
N ARG A 21 3.95 1.78 13.60
CA ARG A 21 3.67 1.14 14.90
C ARG A 21 4.15 -0.30 14.83
N GLY A 22 5.04 -0.66 15.75
CA GLY A 22 5.58 -2.02 15.90
C GLY A 22 5.17 -2.62 17.24
N ASN A 23 5.83 -3.70 17.64
CA ASN A 23 5.58 -4.36 18.92
C ASN A 23 5.89 -3.46 20.12
N ASN A 24 6.83 -2.53 19.97
CA ASN A 24 7.23 -1.59 21.03
C ASN A 24 6.39 -0.29 21.03
N GLY A 25 5.23 -0.29 20.38
CA GLY A 25 4.35 0.88 20.29
C GLY A 25 4.63 1.74 19.05
N VAL A 26 4.27 3.03 19.14
CA VAL A 26 4.41 3.99 18.04
C VAL A 26 5.88 4.39 17.93
N GLY A 27 6.49 4.10 16.80
CA GLY A 27 7.83 4.59 16.47
C GLY A 27 7.73 5.87 15.66
N SER A 28 8.58 6.86 15.98
CA SER A 28 8.85 7.96 15.05
C SER A 28 9.50 7.40 13.80
N ILE A 29 9.18 7.98 12.65
CA ILE A 29 9.75 7.49 11.41
C ILE A 29 11.19 7.99 11.28
N LYS A 30 12.12 7.08 10.97
CA LYS A 30 13.57 7.33 11.04
C LYS A 30 14.12 8.19 9.89
N THR A 31 13.34 8.52 8.84
CA THR A 31 13.85 9.22 7.64
C THR A 31 12.79 10.09 6.94
N LYS A 32 13.18 11.15 6.22
CA LYS A 32 12.26 12.06 5.49
C LYS A 32 11.37 11.38 4.44
N ASN A 33 11.79 10.29 3.80
CA ASN A 33 11.03 9.60 2.73
C ASN A 33 9.86 8.75 3.21
N SER A 34 9.65 8.70 4.52
CA SER A 34 8.72 7.76 5.12
C SER A 34 7.37 8.40 5.46
N GLU A 35 7.34 9.73 5.59
CA GLU A 35 6.12 10.52 5.53
C GLU A 35 5.70 10.70 4.07
N ARG A 36 4.48 10.29 3.73
CA ARG A 36 3.97 10.41 2.36
C ARG A 36 2.46 10.45 2.33
N THR A 37 1.92 11.08 1.29
CA THR A 37 0.49 11.06 0.99
C THR A 37 0.26 10.31 -0.31
N ILE A 38 -0.63 9.32 -0.28
CA ILE A 38 -0.98 8.53 -1.46
C ILE A 38 -2.43 8.79 -1.86
N LYS A 39 -2.70 8.88 -3.16
CA LYS A 39 -4.06 8.79 -3.68
C LYS A 39 -4.55 7.35 -3.63
N VAL A 40 -5.83 7.20 -3.29
CA VAL A 40 -6.57 5.94 -3.27
C VAL A 40 -7.85 6.10 -4.08
N ASP A 41 -8.39 4.98 -4.55
CA ASP A 41 -9.62 4.93 -5.30
C ASP A 41 -10.85 4.90 -4.37
N ASP A 42 -12.03 5.12 -4.96
CA ASP A 42 -13.29 5.16 -4.23
C ASP A 42 -13.61 3.83 -3.53
N VAL A 43 -13.19 2.69 -4.09
CA VAL A 43 -13.43 1.38 -3.48
C VAL A 43 -12.72 1.29 -2.13
N VAL A 44 -11.47 1.75 -2.02
CA VAL A 44 -10.75 1.81 -0.75
C VAL A 44 -11.45 2.75 0.24
N LEU A 45 -11.92 3.91 -0.22
CA LEU A 45 -12.60 4.88 0.65
C LEU A 45 -13.94 4.34 1.18
N GLN A 46 -14.74 3.70 0.33
CA GLN A 46 -16.00 3.07 0.72
C GLN A 46 -15.78 1.95 1.74
N ASN A 47 -14.75 1.13 1.54
CA ASN A 47 -14.36 0.10 2.50
C ASN A 47 -13.92 0.71 3.84
N LEU A 48 -13.12 1.78 3.82
CA LEU A 48 -12.71 2.49 5.02
C LEU A 48 -13.89 3.13 5.75
N GLN A 49 -14.86 3.68 5.04
CA GLN A 49 -16.07 4.26 5.63
C GLN A 49 -16.93 3.20 6.31
N SER A 50 -17.14 2.06 5.66
CA SER A 50 -17.86 0.91 6.23
C SER A 50 -17.14 0.38 7.46
N TYR A 51 -15.82 0.24 7.37
CA TYR A 51 -14.99 -0.20 8.49
C TYR A 51 -15.01 0.80 9.66
N ARG A 52 -15.08 2.11 9.38
CA ARG A 52 -15.18 3.15 10.42
C ARG A 52 -16.42 2.97 11.29
N THR A 53 -17.55 2.59 10.70
CA THR A 53 -18.78 2.30 11.45
C THR A 53 -18.57 1.15 12.43
N ALA A 54 -17.93 0.06 11.98
CA ALA A 54 -17.59 -1.07 12.85
C ALA A 54 -16.61 -0.67 13.97
N VAL A 55 -15.59 0.14 13.65
CA VAL A 55 -14.63 0.65 14.64
C VAL A 55 -15.30 1.54 15.68
N LYS A 56 -16.23 2.41 15.29
CA LYS A 56 -16.99 3.24 16.25
C LYS A 56 -17.84 2.38 17.18
N ALA A 57 -18.51 1.37 16.66
CA ALA A 57 -19.28 0.44 17.48
C ALA A 57 -18.38 -0.32 18.49
N LEU A 58 -17.21 -0.78 18.05
CA LEU A 58 -16.21 -1.43 18.90
C LEU A 58 -15.70 -0.50 20.00
N LEU A 59 -15.33 0.74 19.66
CA LEU A 59 -14.86 1.73 20.64
C LEU A 59 -15.94 2.04 21.66
N PHE A 60 -17.18 2.23 21.21
CA PHE A 60 -18.33 2.49 22.08
C PHE A 60 -18.58 1.33 23.06
N SER A 61 -18.56 0.08 22.58
CA SER A 61 -18.79 -1.09 23.43
C SER A 61 -17.73 -1.28 24.52
N HIS A 62 -16.55 -0.68 24.34
CA HIS A 62 -15.45 -0.68 25.30
C HIS A 62 -15.34 0.63 26.10
N GLY A 63 -16.36 1.50 26.03
CA GLY A 63 -16.39 2.78 26.75
C GLY A 63 -15.32 3.78 26.29
N ARG A 64 -14.81 3.65 25.06
CA ARG A 64 -13.79 4.54 24.51
C ARG A 64 -14.43 5.78 23.89
N LYS A 65 -13.68 6.88 23.91
CA LYS A 65 -14.08 8.15 23.30
C LYS A 65 -14.33 7.98 21.81
N LEU A 66 -15.44 8.54 21.33
CA LEU A 66 -15.75 8.65 19.91
C LEU A 66 -15.47 10.06 19.42
N HIS A 67 -14.97 10.17 18.20
CA HIS A 67 -14.78 11.44 17.52
C HIS A 67 -15.80 11.56 16.38
N SER A 68 -16.57 12.65 16.38
CA SER A 68 -17.51 12.96 15.30
C SER A 68 -16.75 13.45 14.06
N ASP A 69 -15.91 14.47 14.27
CA ASP A 69 -15.00 15.05 13.28
C ASP A 69 -13.83 14.11 12.99
N ILE A 70 -13.75 13.62 11.75
CA ILE A 70 -12.71 12.70 11.32
C ILE A 70 -11.33 13.35 11.27
N ALA A 71 -11.25 14.65 10.97
CA ALA A 71 -9.98 15.37 10.90
C ALA A 71 -9.30 15.49 12.27
N LYS A 72 -10.07 15.30 13.35
CA LYS A 72 -9.61 15.32 14.75
C LYS A 72 -9.64 13.95 15.40
N ASP A 73 -9.93 12.90 14.64
CA ASP A 73 -10.04 11.53 15.15
C ASP A 73 -8.64 10.88 15.20
N ASP A 74 -8.07 10.86 16.40
CA ASP A 74 -6.78 10.25 16.69
C ASP A 74 -6.87 8.77 17.04
N SER A 75 -8.04 8.15 16.88
CA SER A 75 -8.17 6.71 17.06
C SER A 75 -7.44 5.98 15.94
N PHE A 76 -6.72 4.92 16.31
CA PHE A 76 -6.07 4.05 15.32
C PHE A 76 -7.13 3.27 14.52
N ILE A 77 -6.83 3.03 13.25
CA ILE A 77 -7.72 2.30 12.35
C ILE A 77 -7.70 0.79 12.69
N PHE A 78 -6.52 0.21 12.92
CA PHE A 78 -6.37 -1.23 13.14
C PHE A 78 -6.42 -1.57 14.63
N LEU A 79 -7.61 -1.90 15.13
CA LEU A 79 -7.86 -2.23 16.53
C LEU A 79 -8.16 -3.71 16.73
N SER A 80 -7.69 -4.25 17.85
CA SER A 80 -8.07 -5.58 18.34
C SER A 80 -9.56 -5.58 18.71
N PRO A 81 -10.37 -6.50 18.18
CA PRO A 81 -11.80 -6.58 18.51
C PRO A 81 -12.06 -6.99 19.97
N HIS A 82 -11.05 -7.56 20.66
CA HIS A 82 -11.19 -8.02 22.04
C HIS A 82 -10.85 -6.95 23.09
N THR A 83 -9.96 -6.01 22.74
CA THR A 83 -9.44 -5.02 23.70
C THR A 83 -9.73 -3.58 23.30
N ALA A 84 -10.16 -3.36 22.05
CA ALA A 84 -10.23 -2.06 21.38
C ALA A 84 -8.89 -1.29 21.37
N GLU A 85 -7.77 -1.98 21.61
CA GLU A 85 -6.43 -1.42 21.56
C GLU A 85 -5.79 -1.64 20.18
N PRO A 86 -4.87 -0.78 19.74
CA PRO A 86 -4.23 -0.95 18.43
C PRO A 86 -3.44 -2.24 18.31
N PHE A 87 -3.60 -2.95 17.19
CA PHE A 87 -2.88 -4.20 16.93
C PHE A 87 -1.35 -4.04 16.99
N VAL A 88 -0.68 -5.00 17.63
CA VAL A 88 0.75 -5.28 17.44
C VAL A 88 0.97 -6.14 16.18
N SER A 89 2.17 -6.12 15.62
CA SER A 89 2.42 -6.73 14.29
C SER A 89 2.22 -8.25 14.29
N THR A 90 2.56 -8.93 15.39
CA THR A 90 2.38 -10.38 15.53
C THR A 90 0.91 -10.79 15.47
N GLY A 91 0.04 -10.07 16.17
CA GLY A 91 -1.40 -10.35 16.21
C GLY A 91 -2.06 -10.20 14.84
N LEU A 92 -1.71 -9.16 14.08
CA LEU A 92 -2.29 -8.97 12.76
C LEU A 92 -1.83 -10.05 11.76
N ASN A 93 -0.54 -10.44 11.79
CA ASN A 93 -0.04 -11.49 10.91
C ASN A 93 -0.73 -12.83 11.18
N ALA A 94 -0.98 -13.18 12.44
CA ALA A 94 -1.69 -14.42 12.78
C ALA A 94 -3.13 -14.42 12.23
N ILE A 95 -3.84 -13.30 12.36
CA ILE A 95 -5.19 -13.13 11.81
C ILE A 95 -5.15 -13.22 10.29
N PHE A 96 -4.20 -12.54 9.64
CA PHE A 96 -4.05 -12.55 8.20
C PHE A 96 -3.78 -13.96 7.66
N ASN A 97 -2.88 -14.72 8.27
CA ASN A 97 -2.58 -16.08 7.85
C ASN A 97 -3.81 -16.99 7.91
N ARG A 98 -4.63 -16.87 8.98
CA ARG A 98 -5.91 -17.61 9.07
C ARG A 98 -6.87 -17.25 7.95
N PHE A 99 -6.92 -15.98 7.54
CA PHE A 99 -7.75 -15.57 6.40
C PHE A 99 -7.23 -16.12 5.07
N VAL A 100 -5.91 -16.11 4.85
CA VAL A 100 -5.28 -16.68 3.65
C VAL A 100 -5.57 -18.18 3.55
N GLU A 101 -5.40 -18.91 4.65
CA GLU A 101 -5.72 -20.34 4.74
C GLU A 101 -7.21 -20.62 4.49
N ALA A 102 -8.10 -19.88 5.16
CA ALA A 102 -9.54 -20.04 5.00
C ALA A 102 -10.03 -19.71 3.57
N ALA A 103 -9.34 -18.81 2.87
CA ALA A 103 -9.62 -18.47 1.48
C ALA A 103 -9.01 -19.47 0.47
N GLY A 104 -8.23 -20.46 0.93
CA GLY A 104 -7.54 -21.41 0.05
C GLY A 104 -6.45 -20.76 -0.82
N LEU A 105 -5.92 -19.61 -0.38
CA LEU A 105 -4.91 -18.87 -1.13
C LEU A 105 -3.49 -19.39 -0.81
N PRO A 106 -2.53 -19.24 -1.73
CA PRO A 106 -1.14 -19.53 -1.44
C PRO A 106 -0.63 -18.74 -0.24
N ALA A 107 0.24 -19.36 0.56
CA ALA A 107 0.84 -18.73 1.73
C ALA A 107 1.50 -17.40 1.34
N THR A 108 1.07 -16.32 1.99
CA THR A 108 1.58 -14.97 1.76
C THR A 108 1.58 -14.19 3.07
N THR A 109 2.16 -12.99 3.04
CA THR A 109 2.20 -12.09 4.19
C THR A 109 1.62 -10.73 3.81
N ILE A 110 1.37 -9.89 4.83
CA ILE A 110 0.99 -8.48 4.60
C ILE A 110 2.06 -7.74 3.79
N HIS A 111 3.34 -8.08 3.99
CA HIS A 111 4.42 -7.54 3.17
C HIS A 111 4.40 -8.12 1.75
N GLY A 112 4.00 -9.39 1.60
CA GLY A 112 3.70 -10.01 0.32
C GLY A 112 2.68 -9.23 -0.51
N LEU A 113 1.60 -8.76 0.11
CA LEU A 113 0.61 -7.90 -0.58
C LEU A 113 1.24 -6.60 -1.11
N ARG A 114 2.19 -6.01 -0.37
CA ARG A 114 2.93 -4.83 -0.82
C ARG A 114 3.83 -5.16 -2.02
N HIS A 115 4.45 -6.35 -2.04
CA HIS A 115 5.21 -6.81 -3.19
C HIS A 115 4.31 -7.01 -4.41
N THR A 116 3.16 -7.68 -4.24
CA THR A 116 2.16 -7.84 -5.31
C THR A 116 1.73 -6.50 -5.89
N HIS A 117 1.44 -5.50 -5.03
CA HIS A 117 1.10 -4.15 -5.47
C HIS A 117 2.20 -3.51 -6.33
N ALA A 118 3.46 -3.65 -5.93
CA ALA A 118 4.60 -3.11 -6.68
C ALA A 118 4.77 -3.79 -8.04
N THR A 119 4.72 -5.14 -8.07
CA THR A 119 4.84 -5.92 -9.31
C THR A 119 3.71 -5.61 -10.29
N ILE A 120 2.46 -5.46 -9.80
CA ILE A 120 1.34 -5.05 -10.66
C ILE A 120 1.63 -3.68 -11.30
N LEU A 121 2.09 -2.69 -10.53
CA LEU A 121 2.41 -1.38 -11.09
C LEU A 121 3.58 -1.45 -12.10
N MET A 122 4.60 -2.25 -11.84
CA MET A 122 5.72 -2.45 -12.77
C MET A 122 5.24 -3.06 -14.08
N ASN A 123 4.48 -4.16 -14.02
CA ASN A 123 3.96 -4.83 -15.22
C ASN A 123 3.04 -3.94 -16.07
N ASN A 124 2.50 -2.86 -15.49
CA ASN A 124 1.75 -1.83 -16.19
C ASN A 124 2.62 -0.63 -16.61
N SER A 125 3.94 -0.81 -16.68
CA SER A 125 4.92 0.17 -17.12
C SER A 125 4.91 1.49 -16.33
N ILE A 126 4.48 1.45 -15.07
CA ILE A 126 4.55 2.63 -14.20
C ILE A 126 6.02 2.90 -13.86
N PRO A 127 6.50 4.16 -13.95
CA PRO A 127 7.89 4.48 -13.68
C PRO A 127 8.34 4.05 -12.28
N VAL A 128 9.52 3.41 -12.19
CA VAL A 128 10.11 2.92 -10.93
C VAL A 128 10.16 4.01 -9.87
N LYS A 129 10.49 5.24 -10.27
CA LYS A 129 10.50 6.40 -9.36
C LYS A 129 9.13 6.66 -8.71
N ALA A 130 8.05 6.65 -9.50
CA ALA A 130 6.69 6.86 -8.98
C ALA A 130 6.25 5.71 -8.05
N ILE A 131 6.64 4.47 -8.37
CA ILE A 131 6.39 3.31 -7.51
C ILE A 131 7.15 3.47 -6.18
N ALA A 132 8.42 3.86 -6.24
CA ALA A 132 9.26 4.08 -5.06
C ALA A 132 8.65 5.15 -4.14
N GLU A 133 8.27 6.30 -4.69
CA GLU A 133 7.61 7.39 -3.96
C GLU A 133 6.30 6.93 -3.30
N ARG A 134 5.43 6.22 -4.05
CA ARG A 134 4.17 5.67 -3.51
C ARG A 134 4.41 4.70 -2.35
N LEU A 135 5.44 3.87 -2.46
CA LEU A 135 5.78 2.88 -1.45
C LEU A 135 6.52 3.51 -0.26
N GLY A 136 7.17 4.67 -0.43
CA GLY A 136 8.08 5.26 0.58
C GLY A 136 9.44 4.58 0.58
N ASN A 137 9.89 4.13 -0.59
CA ASN A 137 11.19 3.51 -0.85
C ASN A 137 12.04 4.41 -1.74
N THR A 138 13.32 4.08 -1.93
CA THR A 138 14.14 4.68 -2.98
C THR A 138 14.07 3.85 -4.26
N PRO A 139 14.28 4.43 -5.46
CA PRO A 139 14.35 3.67 -6.71
C PRO A 139 15.35 2.52 -6.64
N GLU A 140 16.50 2.71 -6.00
CA GLU A 140 17.55 1.69 -5.84
C GLU A 140 17.06 0.49 -5.02
N MET A 141 16.26 0.75 -3.99
CA MET A 141 15.62 -0.31 -3.20
C MET A 141 14.61 -1.08 -4.05
N ILE A 142 13.86 -0.39 -4.91
CA ILE A 142 12.92 -1.03 -5.83
C ILE A 142 13.67 -1.89 -6.86
N HIS A 143 14.74 -1.37 -7.48
CA HIS A 143 15.58 -2.12 -8.40
C HIS A 143 16.17 -3.39 -7.75
N THR A 144 16.68 -3.27 -6.52
CA THR A 144 17.23 -4.41 -5.77
C THR A 144 16.17 -5.48 -5.49
N VAL A 145 14.98 -5.07 -5.05
CA VAL A 145 13.91 -6.00 -4.62
C VAL A 145 13.19 -6.66 -5.80
N TYR A 146 13.01 -5.93 -6.91
CA TYR A 146 12.21 -6.38 -8.05
C TYR A 146 13.01 -6.51 -9.35
N GLY A 147 14.34 -6.66 -9.25
CA GLY A 147 15.24 -6.71 -10.41
C GLY A 147 14.83 -7.75 -11.47
N HIS A 148 14.31 -8.91 -11.04
CA HIS A 148 13.82 -9.94 -11.95
C HIS A 148 12.65 -9.45 -12.82
N VAL A 149 11.66 -8.76 -12.23
CA VAL A 149 10.50 -8.20 -12.96
C VAL A 149 10.97 -7.17 -14.00
N LEU A 150 11.93 -6.33 -13.61
CA LEU A 150 12.47 -5.31 -14.50
C LEU A 150 13.25 -5.91 -15.67
N GLN A 151 14.00 -6.99 -15.44
CA GLN A 151 14.71 -7.71 -16.49
C GLN A 151 13.74 -8.37 -17.49
N GLU A 152 12.62 -8.92 -17.01
CA GLU A 152 11.55 -9.46 -17.87
C GLU A 152 10.92 -8.35 -18.74
N MET A 153 10.65 -7.18 -18.16
CA MET A 153 10.13 -6.02 -18.90
C MET A 153 11.13 -5.47 -19.94
N GLU A 154 12.43 -5.46 -19.61
CA GLU A 154 13.48 -5.06 -20.54
C GLU A 154 13.51 -5.98 -21.77
N ALA A 155 13.39 -7.30 -21.57
CA ALA A 155 13.29 -8.25 -22.67
C ALA A 155 12.05 -7.99 -23.56
N GLN A 156 10.90 -7.63 -22.96
CA GLN A 156 9.70 -7.27 -23.71
C GLN A 156 9.88 -6.00 -24.55
N THR A 157 10.69 -5.05 -24.07
CA THR A 157 10.94 -3.76 -24.76
C THR A 157 11.56 -3.98 -26.14
N VAL A 158 12.42 -4.98 -26.29
CA VAL A 158 13.03 -5.35 -27.59
C VAL A 158 11.96 -5.83 -28.58
N SER A 159 11.00 -6.63 -28.13
CA SER A 159 9.88 -7.09 -28.99
C SER A 159 8.99 -5.93 -29.40
N VAL A 160 8.59 -5.09 -28.44
CA VAL A 160 7.73 -3.91 -28.69
C VAL A 160 8.39 -2.94 -29.68
N PHE A 161 9.70 -2.72 -29.56
CA PHE A 161 10.45 -1.90 -30.50
C PHE A 161 10.46 -2.51 -31.91
N SER A 162 10.74 -3.81 -32.03
CA SER A 162 10.71 -4.52 -33.31
C SER A 162 9.33 -4.47 -33.98
N GLU A 163 8.27 -4.68 -33.20
CA GLU A 163 6.88 -4.61 -33.65
C GLU A 163 6.51 -3.19 -34.09
N SER A 164 6.92 -2.17 -33.34
CA SER A 164 6.69 -0.77 -33.69
C SER A 164 7.33 -0.40 -35.02
N LEU A 165 8.58 -0.84 -35.26
CA LEU A 165 9.27 -0.63 -36.54
C LEU A 165 8.56 -1.33 -37.71
N LYS A 166 8.06 -2.56 -37.49
CA LYS A 166 7.30 -3.32 -38.51
C LYS A 166 5.95 -2.68 -38.80
N ALA A 167 5.23 -2.21 -37.78
CA ALA A 167 3.92 -1.59 -37.90
C ALA A 167 3.98 -0.22 -38.61
N ILE A 168 5.07 0.53 -38.41
CA ILE A 168 5.28 1.83 -39.06
C ILE A 168 5.70 1.67 -40.55
N GLY A 169 6.02 0.45 -41.00
CA GLY A 169 6.42 0.21 -42.39
C GLY A 169 7.69 0.98 -42.78
N ALA A 170 8.60 1.19 -41.84
CA ALA A 170 9.74 2.09 -42.03
C ALA A 170 10.81 1.49 -42.96
N LYS A 171 10.70 1.80 -44.25
CA LYS A 171 11.86 2.05 -45.12
C LYS A 171 12.54 3.35 -44.66
N SER A 172 13.22 3.33 -43.52
CA SER A 172 14.15 4.41 -43.17
C SER A 172 15.13 3.88 -42.12
N GLY A 173 16.27 3.40 -42.60
CA GLY A 173 17.44 3.22 -41.75
C GLY A 173 17.97 4.60 -41.37
N ALA A 174 18.07 4.87 -40.07
CA ALA A 174 18.96 5.91 -39.60
C ALA A 174 20.38 5.33 -39.67
N SER A 175 21.11 5.69 -40.72
CA SER A 175 22.56 5.52 -40.76
C SER A 175 23.20 6.51 -39.80
N SER A 176 23.88 6.00 -38.77
CA SER A 176 24.89 6.71 -38.00
C SER A 176 26.15 5.86 -37.98
#